data_AF-M1D1S6-F1
#
_entry.id   AF-M1D1S6-F1
#
_cell.length_a   1.000
_cell.length_b   1.000
_cell.length_c   1.000
_cell.angle_alpha   90.00
_cell.angle_beta   90.00
_cell.angle_gamma   90.00
#
_symmetry.space_group_name_H-M   'P 1'
#
loop_
_entity.id
_entity.type
_entity.pdbx_description
1 polymer ?
#
loop_
_entity_poly.entity_id
_entity_poly.type
_entity_poly.pdbx_seq_one_letter_code
_entity_poly.pdbx_strand_id
1 'polypeptide(L)'
;MFLFGFVDVNESSAAERLDELSEVQNASIQIACKKLFANSRIEHFTHMDMGLELEVDLLKQKSADYARAKDLAIKEASDIVDVESIKHIAENQTLIGDVVGKTADDWKAQKELFYQKTGILHQPVKDSVDVVGKEHDKSQQRNYFIKKQAFFISL
;
A
#
# COMPACT_ATOMS: atom_id res chain seq x y z
N MET A 1 -6.38 60.08 -22.81
CA MET A 1 -5.59 60.28 -21.57
C MET A 1 -6.31 59.52 -20.47
N PHE A 2 -5.75 58.40 -20.00
CA PHE A 2 -6.33 57.60 -18.93
C PHE A 2 -5.58 57.89 -17.65
N LEU A 3 -6.29 58.38 -16.63
CA LEU A 3 -5.79 58.58 -15.28
C LEU A 3 -5.61 57.20 -14.63
N PHE A 4 -4.37 56.73 -14.57
CA PHE A 4 -4.01 55.60 -13.72
C PHE A 4 -3.91 56.16 -12.29
N GLY A 5 -5.02 56.07 -11.55
CA GLY A 5 -5.04 56.39 -10.13
C GLY A 5 -4.15 55.41 -9.40
N PHE A 6 -3.04 55.90 -8.83
CA PHE A 6 -2.26 55.17 -7.86
C PHE A 6 -3.16 55.01 -6.63
N VAL A 7 -3.78 53.83 -6.50
CA VAL A 7 -4.36 53.40 -5.22
C VAL A 7 -3.15 53.18 -4.32
N ASP A 8 -3.01 54.04 -3.32
CA ASP A 8 -2.10 53.82 -2.20
C ASP A 8 -2.54 52.53 -1.52
N VAL A 9 -1.95 51.41 -1.93
CA VAL A 9 -2.16 50.13 -1.28
C VAL A 9 -1.36 50.19 0.00
N ASN A 10 -1.99 50.69 1.07
CA ASN A 10 -1.44 50.59 2.41
C ASN A 10 -0.98 49.14 2.61
N GLU A 11 0.30 48.94 2.89
CA GLU A 11 0.94 47.62 2.94
C GLU A 11 0.21 46.67 3.91
N SER A 12 -0.45 47.24 4.94
CA SER A 12 -1.34 46.51 5.86
C SER A 12 -2.64 46.03 5.22
N SER A 13 -3.26 46.78 4.30
CA SER A 13 -4.47 46.35 3.58
C SER A 13 -4.15 45.37 2.45
N ALA A 14 -2.96 45.45 1.86
CA ALA A 14 -2.45 44.45 0.92
C ALA A 14 -2.27 43.08 1.59
N ALA A 15 -1.68 43.09 2.80
CA ALA A 15 -1.44 41.89 3.60
C ALA A 15 -2.74 41.23 4.07
N GLU A 16 -3.70 42.02 4.57
CA GLU A 16 -5.02 41.53 5.00
C GLU A 16 -5.80 40.89 3.83
N ARG A 17 -5.75 41.52 2.65
CA ARG A 17 -6.37 40.96 1.42
C ARG A 17 -5.69 39.69 0.92
N LEU A 18 -4.38 39.56 1.12
CA LEU A 18 -3.61 38.34 0.81
C LEU A 18 -4.00 37.19 1.75
N ASP A 19 -4.20 37.49 3.03
CA ASP A 19 -4.62 36.51 4.04
C ASP A 19 -6.04 36.00 3.78
N GLU A 20 -7.00 36.89 3.53
CA GLU A 20 -8.37 36.52 3.12
C GLU A 20 -8.38 35.64 1.86
N LEU A 21 -7.57 35.99 0.86
CA LEU A 21 -7.46 35.22 -0.39
C LEU A 21 -6.86 33.83 -0.15
N SER A 22 -5.88 33.73 0.75
CA SER A 22 -5.29 32.45 1.19
C SER A 22 -6.33 31.57 1.88
N GLU A 23 -7.15 32.14 2.77
CA GLU A 23 -8.24 31.40 3.42
C GLU A 23 -9.28 30.88 2.42
N VAL A 24 -9.71 31.71 1.47
CA VAL A 24 -10.68 31.31 0.43
C VAL A 24 -10.11 30.22 -0.48
N GLN A 25 -8.83 30.29 -0.84
CA GLN A 25 -8.16 29.22 -1.60
C GLN A 25 -8.12 27.92 -0.78
N ASN A 26 -7.70 27.98 0.48
CA ASN A 26 -7.67 26.80 1.36
C ASN A 26 -9.05 26.16 1.52
N ALA A 27 -10.10 26.96 1.71
CA ALA A 27 -11.47 26.47 1.79
C ALA A 27 -11.91 25.79 0.48
N SER A 28 -11.54 26.37 -0.66
CA SER A 28 -11.86 25.82 -1.99
C SER A 28 -11.15 24.47 -2.23
N ILE A 29 -9.88 24.35 -1.84
CA ILE A 29 -9.11 23.10 -1.90
C ILE A 29 -9.79 22.04 -1.03
N GLN A 30 -10.16 22.39 0.21
CA GLN A 30 -10.85 21.44 1.09
C GLN A 30 -12.18 20.95 0.52
N ILE A 31 -12.98 21.82 -0.09
CA ILE A 31 -14.25 21.44 -0.73
C ILE A 31 -14.01 20.51 -1.93
N ALA A 32 -13.02 20.84 -2.77
CA ALA A 32 -12.66 20.01 -3.92
C ALA A 32 -12.19 18.61 -3.47
N CYS A 33 -11.34 18.55 -2.45
CA CYS A 33 -10.93 17.30 -1.83
C CYS A 33 -12.13 16.50 -1.31
N LYS A 34 -12.97 17.09 -0.44
CA LYS A 34 -14.18 16.41 0.08
C LYS A 34 -15.05 15.83 -1.04
N LYS A 35 -15.22 16.55 -2.14
CA LYS A 35 -15.96 16.06 -3.32
C LYS A 35 -15.24 14.93 -4.06
N LEU A 36 -13.92 15.02 -4.24
CA LEU A 36 -13.11 13.98 -4.88
C LEU A 36 -13.17 12.65 -4.12
N PHE A 37 -13.27 12.73 -2.79
CA PHE A 37 -13.28 11.55 -1.91
C PHE A 37 -14.68 11.05 -1.55
N ALA A 38 -15.77 11.74 -1.91
CA ALA A 38 -17.11 11.24 -1.61
C ALA A 38 -17.43 10.00 -2.48
N ASN A 39 -17.39 8.81 -1.89
CA ASN A 39 -17.75 7.52 -2.51
C ASN A 39 -16.91 7.20 -3.76
N SER A 40 -15.63 7.54 -3.76
CA SER A 40 -14.73 7.25 -4.89
C SER A 40 -13.80 6.08 -4.59
N ARG A 41 -13.29 5.43 -5.63
CA ARG A 41 -12.21 4.42 -5.47
C ARG A 41 -10.98 4.99 -4.77
N ILE A 42 -10.79 6.31 -4.84
CA ILE A 42 -9.68 7.00 -4.19
C ILE A 42 -9.90 7.00 -2.67
N GLU A 43 -11.14 7.16 -2.21
CA GLU A 43 -11.50 6.97 -0.80
C GLU A 43 -11.16 5.54 -0.32
N HIS A 44 -11.53 4.52 -1.10
CA HIS A 44 -11.19 3.14 -0.75
C HIS A 44 -9.69 2.94 -0.56
N PHE A 45 -8.87 3.36 -1.53
CA PHE A 45 -7.42 3.19 -1.43
C PHE A 45 -6.80 4.02 -0.30
N THR A 46 -7.27 5.24 -0.07
CA THR A 46 -6.75 6.10 1.02
C THR A 46 -7.02 5.52 2.41
N HIS A 47 -8.08 4.74 2.60
CA HIS A 47 -8.36 4.07 3.87
C HIS A 47 -7.80 2.64 3.97
N MET A 48 -7.44 2.01 2.85
CA MET A 48 -6.94 0.64 2.81
C MET A 48 -5.60 0.48 3.55
N ASP A 49 -5.53 -0.47 4.49
CA ASP A 49 -4.28 -0.97 5.06
C ASP A 49 -3.69 -2.03 4.13
N MET A 50 -2.65 -1.65 3.40
CA MET A 50 -1.98 -2.54 2.45
C MET A 50 -1.24 -3.68 3.14
N GLY A 51 -0.78 -3.49 4.37
CA GLY A 51 -0.09 -4.53 5.15
C GLY A 51 -1.03 -5.69 5.49
N LEU A 52 -2.26 -5.35 5.89
CA LEU A 52 -3.31 -6.33 6.17
C LEU A 52 -3.88 -6.96 4.90
N GLU A 53 -4.18 -6.16 3.87
CA GLU A 53 -4.75 -6.64 2.61
C GLU A 53 -3.84 -7.66 1.89
N LEU A 54 -2.52 -7.44 1.96
CA LEU A 54 -1.53 -8.34 1.35
C LEU A 54 -1.03 -9.42 2.29
N GLU A 55 -1.54 -9.46 3.54
CA GLU A 55 -1.07 -10.36 4.59
C GLU A 55 0.48 -10.39 4.68
N VAL A 56 1.09 -9.21 4.77
CA VAL A 56 2.55 -9.05 4.61
C VAL A 56 3.35 -9.95 5.55
N ASP A 57 2.89 -10.14 6.78
CA ASP A 57 3.57 -11.00 7.76
C ASP A 57 3.56 -12.47 7.33
N LEU A 58 2.43 -12.96 6.80
CA LEU A 58 2.35 -14.31 6.24
C LEU A 58 3.26 -14.43 5.02
N LEU A 59 3.29 -13.41 4.16
CA LEU A 59 4.16 -13.41 2.98
C LEU A 59 5.65 -13.44 3.35
N LYS A 60 6.07 -12.65 4.36
CA LYS A 60 7.43 -12.68 4.92
C LYS A 60 7.78 -14.06 5.45
N GLN A 61 6.89 -14.65 6.25
CA GLN A 61 7.09 -16.00 6.77
C GLN A 61 7.27 -17.00 5.62
N LYS A 62 6.36 -17.01 4.64
CA LYS A 62 6.42 -17.96 3.51
C LYS A 62 7.64 -17.74 2.63
N SER A 63 8.04 -16.49 2.40
CA SER A 63 9.26 -16.18 1.65
C SER A 63 10.51 -16.69 2.37
N ALA A 64 10.57 -16.56 3.70
CA ALA A 64 11.68 -17.07 4.50
C ALA A 64 11.69 -18.61 4.57
N ASP A 65 10.52 -19.24 4.72
CA ASP A 65 10.38 -20.71 4.68
C ASP A 65 10.88 -21.27 3.35
N TYR A 66 10.47 -20.66 2.24
CA TYR A 66 10.86 -21.06 0.90
C TYR A 66 12.37 -20.91 0.67
N ALA A 67 12.95 -19.78 1.09
CA ALA A 67 14.39 -19.56 1.03
C ALA A 67 15.17 -20.66 1.76
N ARG A 68 14.76 -21.00 2.99
CA ARG A 68 15.39 -22.09 3.76
C ARG A 68 15.23 -23.46 3.11
N ALA A 69 14.05 -23.76 2.56
CA ALA A 69 13.81 -25.03 1.89
C ALA A 69 14.69 -25.20 0.64
N LYS A 70 14.88 -24.12 -0.12
CA LYS A 70 15.74 -24.07 -1.31
C LYS A 70 17.21 -24.31 -0.96
N ASP A 71 17.70 -23.63 0.09
CA ASP A 71 19.07 -23.79 0.58
C ASP A 71 19.32 -25.22 1.07
N LEU A 72 18.36 -25.79 1.81
CA LEU A 72 18.44 -27.17 2.29
C LEU A 72 18.47 -28.18 1.14
N ALA A 73 17.57 -28.04 0.16
CA ALA A 73 17.49 -28.95 -0.98
C ALA A 73 18.79 -28.96 -1.81
N ILE A 74 19.40 -27.79 -2.03
CA ILE A 74 20.67 -27.70 -2.76
C ILE A 74 21.82 -28.29 -1.96
N LYS A 75 21.83 -28.10 -0.64
CA LYS A 75 22.83 -28.71 0.25
C LYS A 75 22.71 -30.24 0.26
N GLU A 76 21.51 -30.78 0.41
CA GLU A 76 21.29 -32.24 0.40
C GLU A 76 21.64 -32.85 -0.96
N ALA A 77 21.33 -32.17 -2.07
CA ALA A 77 21.75 -32.61 -3.40
C ALA A 77 23.28 -32.61 -3.57
N SER A 78 23.98 -31.63 -2.96
CA SER A 78 25.44 -31.51 -3.04
C SER A 78 26.20 -32.69 -2.44
N ASP A 79 25.55 -33.45 -1.54
CA ASP A 79 26.12 -34.66 -0.94
C ASP A 79 26.13 -35.85 -1.92
N ILE A 80 25.31 -35.81 -2.98
CA ILE A 80 25.10 -36.91 -3.93
C ILE A 80 25.63 -36.56 -5.32
N VAL A 81 25.47 -35.30 -5.76
CA VAL A 81 25.82 -34.82 -7.10
C VAL A 81 26.52 -33.47 -7.06
N ASP A 82 27.29 -33.15 -8.09
CA ASP A 82 27.83 -31.80 -8.25
C ASP A 82 26.70 -30.80 -8.55
N VAL A 83 26.58 -29.78 -7.71
CA VAL A 83 25.54 -28.75 -7.78
C VAL A 83 26.07 -27.36 -8.12
N GLU A 84 27.35 -27.21 -8.48
CA GLU A 84 27.94 -25.88 -8.69
C GLU A 84 27.17 -25.07 -9.76
N SER A 85 26.68 -25.75 -10.80
CA SER A 85 25.86 -25.13 -11.86
C SER A 85 24.50 -24.59 -11.38
N ILE A 86 23.95 -25.11 -10.28
CA ILE A 86 22.63 -24.73 -9.74
C ILE A 86 22.70 -23.96 -8.42
N LYS A 87 23.90 -23.75 -7.87
CA LYS A 87 24.11 -23.06 -6.59
C LYS A 87 23.51 -21.65 -6.55
N HIS A 88 23.56 -20.94 -7.68
CA HIS A 88 22.93 -19.62 -7.84
C HIS A 88 21.42 -19.65 -7.62
N ILE A 89 20.76 -20.80 -7.78
CA ILE A 89 19.34 -20.96 -7.47
C ILE A 89 19.12 -20.76 -5.97
N ALA A 90 20.04 -21.17 -5.09
CA ALA A 90 19.95 -20.98 -3.63
C ALA A 90 20.00 -19.50 -3.24
N GLU A 91 20.69 -18.67 -4.00
CA GLU A 91 20.93 -17.28 -3.66
C GLU A 91 19.61 -16.51 -3.51
N ASN A 92 19.44 -15.85 -2.36
CA ASN A 92 18.29 -15.00 -2.07
C ASN A 92 18.79 -13.57 -1.89
N GLN A 93 18.82 -12.78 -2.98
CA GLN A 93 19.27 -11.38 -2.91
C GLN A 93 18.31 -10.51 -2.09
N THR A 94 17.00 -10.70 -2.26
CA THR A 94 15.97 -10.03 -1.46
C THR A 94 14.73 -10.91 -1.42
N LEU A 95 14.14 -11.07 -0.23
CA LEU A 95 12.91 -11.82 -0.07
C LEU A 95 11.72 -10.99 -0.54
N ILE A 96 10.78 -11.62 -1.26
CA ILE A 96 9.59 -10.90 -1.77
C ILE A 96 8.75 -10.32 -0.64
N GLY A 97 8.69 -11.00 0.52
CA GLY A 97 8.00 -10.49 1.70
C GLY A 97 8.62 -9.21 2.25
N ASP A 98 9.94 -9.03 2.13
CA ASP A 98 10.62 -7.80 2.57
C ASP A 98 10.36 -6.65 1.59
N VAL A 99 10.38 -6.93 0.28
CA VAL A 99 10.06 -5.93 -0.76
C VAL A 99 8.62 -5.43 -0.62
N VAL A 100 7.66 -6.36 -0.48
CA VAL A 100 6.25 -6.01 -0.32
C VAL A 100 6.03 -5.31 1.03
N GLY A 101 6.70 -5.74 2.09
CA GLY A 101 6.64 -5.07 3.39
C GLY A 101 7.10 -3.61 3.31
N LYS A 102 8.25 -3.35 2.69
CA LYS A 102 8.73 -1.99 2.47
C LYS A 102 7.75 -1.16 1.64
N THR A 103 7.14 -1.77 0.61
CA THR A 103 6.14 -1.08 -0.22
C THR A 103 4.89 -0.71 0.59
N ALA A 104 4.45 -1.57 1.51
CA ALA A 104 3.34 -1.28 2.42
C ALA A 104 3.67 -0.16 3.42
N ASP A 105 4.90 -0.15 3.94
CA ASP A 105 5.40 0.91 4.83
C ASP A 105 5.50 2.25 4.09
N ASP A 106 6.08 2.26 2.88
CA ASP A 106 6.18 3.44 2.02
C ASP A 106 4.78 3.99 1.68
N TRP A 107 3.83 3.10 1.38
CA TRP A 107 2.43 3.47 1.17
C TRP A 107 1.81 4.12 2.41
N LYS A 108 2.01 3.55 3.60
CA LYS A 108 1.53 4.12 4.86
C LYS A 108 2.10 5.51 5.09
N ALA A 109 3.40 5.70 4.91
CA ALA A 109 4.05 7.00 5.06
C ALA A 109 3.52 8.04 4.07
N GLN A 110 3.32 7.67 2.80
CA GLN A 110 2.73 8.56 1.79
C GLN A 110 1.29 8.96 2.13
N LYS A 111 0.48 8.02 2.63
CA LYS A 111 -0.89 8.31 3.10
C LYS A 111 -0.91 9.27 4.29
N GLU A 112 -0.05 9.05 5.28
CA GLU A 112 0.04 9.94 6.46
C GLU A 112 0.41 11.38 6.04
N LEU A 113 1.38 11.54 5.14
CA LEU A 113 1.74 12.85 4.58
C LEU A 113 0.58 13.49 3.80
N PHE A 114 -0.17 12.67 3.05
CA PHE A 114 -1.33 13.14 2.31
C PHE A 114 -2.43 13.70 3.24
N TYR A 115 -2.75 12.98 4.34
CA TYR A 115 -3.72 13.45 5.33
C TYR A 115 -3.28 14.75 6.01
N GLN A 116 -1.99 14.85 6.39
CA GLN A 116 -1.45 16.08 6.99
C GLN A 116 -1.58 17.29 6.06
N LYS A 117 -1.30 17.13 4.77
CA LYS A 117 -1.36 18.24 3.79
C LYS A 117 -2.78 18.69 3.46
N THR A 118 -3.73 17.76 3.46
CA THR A 118 -5.10 18.05 2.98
C THR A 118 -6.08 18.38 4.10
N GLY A 119 -5.75 18.08 5.36
CA GLY A 119 -6.63 18.34 6.50
C GLY A 119 -7.91 17.50 6.50
N ILE A 120 -8.00 16.50 5.60
CA ILE A 120 -9.08 15.53 5.58
C ILE A 120 -8.85 14.62 6.79
N LEU A 121 -9.68 14.80 7.82
CA LEU A 121 -9.61 14.00 9.04
C LEU A 121 -9.60 12.51 8.69
N HIS A 122 -8.68 11.78 9.31
CA HIS A 122 -8.64 10.33 9.32
C HIS A 122 -9.98 9.86 9.89
N GLN A 123 -10.90 9.42 9.03
CA GLN A 123 -12.12 8.78 9.49
C GLN A 123 -11.79 7.28 9.47
N PRO A 124 -11.43 6.67 10.61
CA PRO A 124 -11.18 5.24 10.63
C PRO A 124 -12.45 4.55 10.16
N VAL A 125 -12.29 3.61 9.24
CA VAL A 125 -13.37 2.73 8.82
C VAL A 125 -13.93 2.11 10.10
N LYS A 126 -15.18 2.46 10.44
CA LYS A 126 -15.92 1.70 11.43
C LYS A 126 -16.23 0.37 10.77
N ASP A 127 -15.49 -0.66 11.16
CA ASP A 127 -15.79 -2.04 10.80
C ASP A 127 -17.23 -2.36 11.24
N SER A 128 -18.17 -2.28 10.30
CA SER A 128 -19.44 -2.98 10.40
C SER A 128 -19.17 -4.39 9.92
N VAL A 129 -18.67 -5.22 10.84
CA VAL A 129 -18.63 -6.66 10.64
C VAL A 129 -20.07 -7.18 10.70
N ASP A 130 -20.76 -7.16 9.57
CA ASP A 130 -21.92 -8.03 9.37
C ASP A 130 -21.40 -9.44 9.08
N VAL A 131 -21.49 -10.28 10.10
CA VAL A 131 -21.20 -11.71 10.05
C VAL A 131 -22.27 -12.40 9.22
N VAL A 132 -22.07 -12.54 7.90
CA VAL A 132 -22.76 -13.57 7.11
C VAL A 132 -21.83 -14.10 6.01
N GLY A 133 -21.51 -15.39 6.09
CA GLY A 133 -21.15 -16.18 4.89
C GLY A 133 -19.72 -16.73 4.78
N LYS A 134 -19.12 -17.31 5.82
CA LYS A 134 -17.86 -18.09 5.69
C LYS A 134 -18.09 -19.59 5.84
N GLU A 135 -18.69 -20.23 4.84
CA GLU A 135 -18.63 -21.70 4.76
C GLU A 135 -18.43 -22.28 3.35
N HIS A 136 -18.47 -21.46 2.30
CA HIS A 136 -18.39 -21.96 0.92
C HIS A 136 -17.00 -21.93 0.26
N ASP A 137 -15.98 -21.33 0.89
CA ASP A 137 -14.68 -21.06 0.25
C ASP A 137 -13.54 -22.02 0.64
N LYS A 138 -13.63 -22.68 1.82
CA LYS A 138 -12.55 -23.58 2.29
C LYS A 138 -12.43 -24.88 1.48
N SER A 139 -13.51 -25.34 0.87
CA SER A 139 -13.56 -26.56 0.07
C SER A 139 -12.99 -26.36 -1.34
N GLN A 140 -13.09 -25.16 -1.91
CA GLN A 140 -12.48 -24.85 -3.21
C GLN A 140 -10.97 -24.60 -3.09
N GLN A 141 -10.53 -23.88 -2.05
CA GLN A 141 -9.10 -23.64 -1.83
C GLN A 141 -8.31 -24.92 -1.52
N ARG A 142 -8.87 -25.86 -0.74
CA ARG A 142 -8.25 -27.17 -0.52
C ARG A 142 -8.12 -27.99 -1.80
N ASN A 143 -9.13 -27.94 -2.68
CA ASN A 143 -9.09 -28.67 -3.95
C ASN A 143 -8.05 -28.10 -4.92
N TYR A 144 -7.85 -26.78 -4.91
CA TYR A 144 -6.81 -26.14 -5.73
C TYR A 144 -5.40 -26.50 -5.23
N PHE A 145 -5.18 -26.53 -3.91
CA PHE A 145 -3.88 -26.86 -3.33
C PHE A 145 -3.48 -28.33 -3.58
N ILE A 146 -4.43 -29.27 -3.45
CA ILE A 146 -4.18 -30.69 -3.72
C ILE A 146 -3.90 -30.94 -5.21
N LYS A 147 -4.63 -30.28 -6.12
CA LYS A 147 -4.37 -30.40 -7.57
C LYS A 147 -3.00 -29.83 -7.97
N LYS A 148 -2.57 -28.72 -7.36
CA LYS A 148 -1.24 -28.14 -7.62
C LYS A 148 -0.11 -29.02 -7.11
N GLN A 149 -0.29 -29.67 -5.94
CA GLN A 149 0.70 -30.57 -5.37
C GLN A 149 0.83 -31.87 -6.19
N ALA A 150 -0.27 -32.40 -6.72
CA ALA A 150 -0.25 -33.58 -7.61
C ALA A 150 0.44 -33.30 -8.96
N PHE A 151 0.28 -32.09 -9.52
CA PHE A 151 0.96 -31.69 -10.75
C PHE A 151 2.48 -31.57 -10.56
N PHE A 152 2.94 -31.15 -9.38
CA PHE A 152 4.37 -30.98 -9.10
C PHE A 152 5.12 -32.30 -8.83
N ILE A 153 4.40 -33.37 -8.47
CA ILE A 153 4.98 -34.72 -8.22
C ILE A 153 5.01 -35.57 -9.51
N SER A 154 4.30 -35.13 -10.56
CA SER A 154 4.17 -35.87 -11.83
C SER A 154 5.07 -35.34 -12.96
N LEU A 155 5.99 -34.43 -12.65
CA LEU A 155 7.04 -33.92 -13.55
C LEU A 155 8.41 -34.35 -13.01
#